data_AF-A0A969MW31-F1
#
_entry.id   AF-A0A969MW31-F1
#
_cell.length_a   1.000
_cell.length_b   1.000
_cell.length_c   1.000
_cell.angle_alpha   90.00
_cell.angle_beta   90.00
_cell.angle_gamma   90.00
#
_symmetry.space_group_name_H-M   'P 1'
#
loop_
_entity.id
_entity.type
_entity.pdbx_description
1 polymer ?
#
loop_
_entity_poly.entity_id
_entity_poly.type
_entity_poly.pdbx_seq_one_letter_code
_entity_poly.pdbx_strand_id
1 'polypeptide(L)'
;MMSPATKNSGSPAPDADFALLDDGEPPGGCWLLLSPQRIVRCDDPDAIDATLADIEAAVAGGLTAAGFFTYEMGYAIEPKLAPLLPPNRPLPLMRFGLFREAIHLTRAEARQWLAAQTTTGHRIDALHPSVDLASYLTAFETVRRIYRCRRRVSDQPELQTALRVQWRSSRPLS
;
A
#
# COMPACT_ATOMS: atom_id res chain seq x y z
N MET A 1 27.69 28.45 34.56
CA MET A 1 27.96 27.77 33.28
C MET A 1 26.92 26.69 33.09
N MET A 2 25.84 27.00 32.36
CA MET A 2 24.81 26.03 31.99
C MET A 2 25.26 25.32 30.72
N SER A 3 25.57 24.03 30.82
CA SER A 3 25.73 23.17 29.65
C SER A 3 24.36 22.97 28.99
N PRO A 4 24.23 23.12 27.66
CA PRO A 4 22.97 22.85 26.99
C PRO A 4 22.74 21.35 26.89
N ALA A 5 21.51 20.92 27.18
CA ALA A 5 21.04 19.57 26.94
C ALA A 5 21.12 19.26 25.44
N THR A 6 21.91 18.25 25.09
CA THR A 6 22.02 17.71 23.73
C THR A 6 20.66 17.15 23.34
N LYS A 7 20.01 17.79 22.36
CA LYS A 7 18.83 17.24 21.69
C LYS A 7 19.32 15.98 20.97
N ASN A 8 18.92 14.80 21.44
CA ASN A 8 19.22 13.53 20.78
C ASN A 8 18.54 13.52 19.41
N SER A 9 19.26 13.95 18.38
CA SER A 9 18.92 13.79 16.97
C SER A 9 19.27 12.36 16.52
N GLY A 10 18.78 11.37 17.25
CA GLY A 10 18.88 9.98 16.87
C GLY A 10 17.75 9.67 15.91
N SER A 11 18.00 9.78 14.61
CA SER A 11 17.10 9.17 13.62
C SER A 11 16.99 7.68 13.97
N PRO A 12 15.78 7.15 14.22
CA PRO A 12 15.63 5.74 14.55
C PRO A 12 16.14 4.91 13.38
N ALA A 13 17.04 3.96 13.66
CA ALA A 13 17.45 2.94 12.72
C ALA A 13 16.21 2.11 12.32
N PRO A 14 16.09 1.65 11.06
CA PRO A 14 14.90 0.93 10.66
C PRO A 14 14.79 -0.40 11.41
N ASP A 15 13.65 -0.60 12.06
CA ASP A 15 13.12 -1.94 12.27
C ASP A 15 12.88 -2.57 10.88
N ALA A 16 13.09 -3.88 10.75
CA ALA A 16 13.04 -4.59 9.46
C ALA A 16 11.69 -4.43 8.70
N ASP A 17 10.62 -4.01 9.38
CA ASP A 17 9.34 -3.67 8.79
C ASP A 17 8.88 -2.27 9.26
N PHE A 18 8.91 -1.28 8.36
CA PHE A 18 8.35 0.06 8.59
C PHE A 18 7.29 0.39 7.53
N ALA A 19 6.45 1.39 7.80
CA ALA A 19 5.57 1.98 6.80
C ALA A 19 5.82 3.49 6.69
N LEU A 20 5.96 3.98 5.47
CA LEU A 20 6.06 5.41 5.17
C LEU A 20 4.92 5.81 4.23
N LEU A 21 4.06 6.72 4.68
CA LEU A 21 2.97 7.28 3.87
C LEU A 21 3.33 8.73 3.51
N ASP A 22 3.23 9.11 2.24
CA ASP A 22 3.56 10.44 1.73
C ASP A 22 2.30 11.06 1.10
N ASP A 23 1.91 12.26 1.54
CA ASP A 23 0.71 12.96 1.06
C ASP A 23 0.82 13.47 -0.39
N GLY A 24 1.98 13.36 -1.05
CA GLY A 24 2.20 13.71 -2.46
C GLY A 24 2.13 15.21 -2.81
N GLU A 25 1.33 16.00 -2.08
CA GLU A 25 1.11 17.43 -2.34
C GLU A 25 2.09 18.33 -1.58
N PRO A 26 2.41 19.56 -2.04
CA PRO A 26 3.13 20.57 -1.24
C PRO A 26 2.15 21.40 -0.38
N PRO A 27 2.49 21.76 0.89
CA PRO A 27 3.74 21.52 1.60
C PRO A 27 3.79 20.15 2.33
N GLY A 28 2.99 19.18 1.89
CA GLY A 28 2.61 17.94 2.58
C GLY A 28 3.72 17.17 3.29
N GLY A 29 3.29 16.41 4.29
CA GLY A 29 4.14 15.63 5.18
C GLY A 29 4.20 14.16 4.81
N CYS A 30 4.97 13.43 5.61
CA CYS A 30 5.02 11.98 5.60
C CYS A 30 4.74 11.45 7.00
N TRP A 31 4.04 10.33 7.10
CA TRP A 31 3.95 9.55 8.33
C TRP A 31 4.91 8.37 8.25
N LEU A 32 5.86 8.31 9.19
CA LEU A 32 6.76 7.19 9.38
C LEU A 32 6.30 6.36 10.57
N LEU A 33 6.00 5.08 10.33
CA LEU A 33 5.56 4.13 11.34
C LEU A 33 6.65 3.09 11.60
N LEU A 34 7.00 2.93 12.89
CA LEU A 34 8.11 2.11 13.36
C LEU A 34 7.68 1.20 14.50
N SER A 35 8.56 0.28 14.92
CA SER A 35 8.26 -0.71 15.96
C SER A 35 7.00 -1.51 15.65
N PRO A 36 6.99 -2.29 14.55
CA PRO A 36 5.88 -3.20 14.22
C PRO A 36 5.70 -4.19 15.38
N GLN A 37 4.53 -4.18 16.00
CA GLN A 37 4.19 -5.11 17.07
C GLN A 37 3.56 -6.39 16.52
N ARG A 38 2.76 -6.26 15.46
CA ARG A 38 2.03 -7.37 14.85
C ARG A 38 1.68 -7.06 13.40
N ILE A 39 1.64 -8.08 12.55
CA ILE A 39 1.04 -8.00 11.22
C ILE A 39 -0.23 -8.84 11.21
N VAL A 40 -1.35 -8.20 10.89
CA VAL A 40 -2.67 -8.80 10.74
C VAL A 40 -2.90 -9.10 9.25
N ARG A 41 -3.45 -10.29 8.95
CA ARG A 41 -3.74 -10.76 7.59
C ARG A 41 -5.07 -11.52 7.59
N CYS A 42 -5.97 -11.21 6.65
CA CYS A 42 -7.22 -11.94 6.44
C CYS A 42 -7.25 -12.52 5.02
N ASP A 43 -7.39 -13.83 4.88
CA ASP A 43 -7.61 -14.49 3.59
C ASP A 43 -9.08 -14.94 3.41
N ASP A 44 -9.73 -15.28 4.52
CA ASP A 44 -11.09 -15.82 4.57
C ASP A 44 -12.13 -14.70 4.70
N PRO A 45 -13.16 -14.64 3.82
CA PRO A 45 -14.29 -13.73 3.98
C PRO A 45 -14.98 -13.83 5.34
N ASP A 46 -15.10 -15.04 5.89
CA ASP A 46 -15.81 -15.27 7.15
C ASP A 46 -15.04 -14.72 8.36
N ALA A 47 -13.73 -14.46 8.21
CA ALA A 47 -12.87 -13.90 9.23
C ALA A 47 -12.77 -12.36 9.18
N ILE A 48 -13.42 -11.69 8.23
CA ILE A 48 -13.32 -10.24 8.03
C ILE A 48 -13.68 -9.47 9.30
N ASP A 49 -14.87 -9.71 9.84
CA ASP A 49 -15.39 -8.91 10.96
C ASP A 49 -14.54 -9.09 12.21
N ALA A 50 -14.12 -10.33 12.49
CA ALA A 50 -13.21 -10.63 13.59
C ALA A 50 -11.84 -9.95 13.39
N THR A 51 -11.31 -9.96 12.17
CA THR A 51 -10.02 -9.35 11.86
C THR A 51 -10.06 -7.82 11.98
N LEU A 52 -11.16 -7.19 11.55
CA LEU A 52 -11.37 -5.75 11.72
C LEU A 52 -11.49 -5.38 13.19
N ALA A 53 -12.28 -6.13 13.97
CA ALA A 53 -12.39 -5.93 15.42
C ALA A 53 -11.03 -6.03 16.13
N ASP A 54 -10.17 -6.98 15.71
CA ASP A 54 -8.82 -7.12 16.24
C ASP A 54 -7.90 -5.93 15.92
N ILE A 55 -8.08 -5.31 14.74
CA ILE A 55 -7.36 -4.09 14.36
C ILE A 55 -7.89 -2.90 15.16
N GLU A 56 -9.20 -2.76 15.27
CA GLU A 56 -9.85 -1.69 16.03
C GLU A 56 -9.45 -1.73 17.51
N ALA A 57 -9.43 -2.92 18.11
CA ALA A 57 -8.99 -3.12 19.50
C ALA A 57 -7.51 -2.72 19.67
N ALA A 58 -6.65 -3.08 18.71
CA ALA A 58 -5.25 -2.68 18.75
C ALA A 58 -5.06 -1.16 18.63
N VAL A 59 -5.85 -0.50 17.76
CA VAL A 59 -5.83 0.96 17.62
C VAL A 59 -6.36 1.64 18.87
N ALA A 60 -7.46 1.14 19.46
CA ALA A 60 -7.97 1.60 20.74
C ALA A 60 -6.95 1.40 21.88
N GLY A 61 -6.09 0.38 21.76
CA GLY A 61 -4.94 0.13 22.64
C GLY A 61 -3.74 1.06 22.41
N GLY A 62 -3.82 2.03 21.50
CA GLY A 62 -2.78 3.02 21.24
C GLY A 62 -1.76 2.64 20.16
N LEU A 63 -2.01 1.57 19.39
CA LEU A 63 -1.22 1.26 18.20
C LEU A 63 -1.73 2.02 16.97
N THR A 64 -0.88 2.20 15.98
CA THR A 64 -1.23 2.76 14.68
C THR A 64 -1.27 1.66 13.64
N ALA A 65 -2.40 1.49 12.95
CA ALA A 65 -2.55 0.51 11.88
C ALA A 65 -2.21 1.13 10.52
N ALA A 66 -1.40 0.45 9.72
CA ALA A 66 -1.17 0.79 8.31
C ALA A 66 -1.06 -0.45 7.44
N GLY A 67 -1.66 -0.40 6.26
CA GLY A 67 -1.82 -1.58 5.43
C GLY A 67 -2.71 -1.31 4.23
N PHE A 68 -3.26 -2.38 3.68
CA PHE A 68 -4.16 -2.30 2.54
C PHE A 68 -5.30 -3.31 2.65
N PHE A 69 -6.39 -2.97 1.97
CA PHE A 69 -7.43 -3.89 1.54
C PHE A 69 -7.23 -4.20 0.06
N THR A 70 -7.48 -5.43 -0.36
CA THR A 70 -7.51 -5.75 -1.79
C THR A 70 -8.85 -5.42 -2.40
N TYR A 71 -8.87 -5.31 -3.73
CA TYR A 71 -10.11 -5.08 -4.46
C TYR A 71 -11.14 -6.20 -4.18
N GLU A 72 -10.65 -7.42 -4.01
CA GLU A 72 -11.44 -8.61 -3.70
C GLU A 72 -12.22 -8.49 -2.38
N MET A 73 -11.78 -7.64 -1.45
CA MET A 73 -12.52 -7.30 -0.22
C MET A 73 -13.91 -6.75 -0.52
N GLY A 74 -14.04 -5.98 -1.61
CA GLY A 74 -15.32 -5.40 -2.02
C GLY A 74 -16.40 -6.45 -2.32
N TYR A 75 -16.02 -7.63 -2.81
CA TYR A 75 -16.96 -8.71 -3.08
C TYR A 75 -17.45 -9.36 -1.78
N ALA A 76 -16.61 -9.44 -0.76
CA ALA A 76 -16.95 -10.10 0.50
C ALA A 76 -17.90 -9.25 1.36
N ILE A 77 -17.81 -7.91 1.28
CA ILE A 77 -18.64 -6.99 2.08
C ILE A 77 -20.03 -6.72 1.46
N GLU A 78 -20.21 -6.98 0.17
CA GLU A 78 -21.50 -6.81 -0.52
C GLU A 78 -22.16 -8.17 -0.74
N PRO A 79 -23.27 -8.50 -0.04
CA PRO A 79 -23.88 -9.83 -0.10
C PRO A 79 -24.26 -10.28 -1.51
N LYS A 80 -24.61 -9.35 -2.40
CA LYS A 80 -24.95 -9.66 -3.80
C LYS A 80 -23.73 -10.02 -4.65
N LEU A 81 -22.54 -9.61 -4.24
CA LEU A 81 -21.28 -9.83 -4.94
C LEU A 81 -20.45 -10.96 -4.32
N ALA A 82 -20.76 -11.39 -3.10
CA ALA A 82 -20.07 -12.50 -2.43
C ALA A 82 -19.94 -13.78 -3.29
N PRO A 83 -20.96 -14.20 -4.08
CA PRO A 83 -20.83 -15.37 -4.96
C PRO A 83 -19.82 -15.19 -6.11
N LEU A 84 -19.43 -13.95 -6.43
CA LEU A 84 -18.47 -13.61 -7.48
C LEU A 84 -17.03 -13.54 -6.97
N LEU A 85 -16.81 -13.76 -5.67
CA LEU A 85 -15.48 -13.72 -5.08
C LEU A 85 -14.60 -14.84 -5.68
N PRO A 86 -13.42 -14.51 -6.26
CA PRO A 86 -12.53 -15.52 -6.81
C PRO A 86 -12.00 -16.46 -5.71
N PRO A 87 -12.08 -17.79 -5.88
CA PRO A 87 -11.60 -18.74 -4.87
C PRO A 87 -10.06 -18.76 -4.77
N ASN A 88 -9.36 -18.60 -5.90
CA ASN A 88 -7.90 -18.58 -5.96
C ASN A 88 -7.39 -17.14 -6.11
N ARG A 89 -7.04 -16.51 -4.99
CA ARG A 89 -6.54 -15.14 -4.95
C ARG A 89 -5.04 -15.10 -4.66
N PRO A 90 -4.25 -14.28 -5.38
CA PRO A 90 -2.82 -14.15 -5.14
C PRO A 90 -2.48 -13.30 -3.90
N LEU A 91 -3.43 -12.51 -3.41
CA LEU A 91 -3.28 -11.59 -2.28
C LEU A 91 -4.38 -11.86 -1.23
N PRO A 92 -4.11 -11.58 0.06
CA PRO A 92 -5.13 -11.63 1.10
C PRO A 92 -6.21 -10.56 0.88
N LEU A 93 -7.36 -10.70 1.54
CA LEU A 93 -8.41 -9.67 1.58
C LEU A 93 -7.93 -8.37 2.24
N MET A 94 -7.13 -8.51 3.29
CA MET A 94 -6.47 -7.37 3.93
C MET A 94 -5.14 -7.76 4.56
N ARG A 95 -4.24 -6.80 4.67
CA ARG A 95 -2.99 -6.94 5.44
C ARG A 95 -2.60 -5.61 6.07
N PHE A 96 -2.46 -5.60 7.40
CA PHE A 96 -2.13 -4.41 8.19
C PHE A 96 -0.98 -4.68 9.16
N GLY A 97 0.02 -3.81 9.18
CA GLY A 97 0.97 -3.71 10.29
C GLY A 97 0.40 -2.84 11.40
N LEU A 98 0.62 -3.25 12.65
CA LEU A 98 0.27 -2.51 13.85
C LEU A 98 1.55 -2.00 14.50
N PHE A 99 1.71 -0.69 14.52
CA PHE A 99 2.95 -0.01 14.87
C PHE A 99 2.79 0.71 16.21
N ARG A 100 3.84 0.69 17.02
CA ARG A 100 3.84 1.44 18.29
C ARG A 100 4.20 2.91 18.11
N GLU A 101 5.00 3.22 17.10
CA GLU A 101 5.53 4.56 16.89
C GLU A 101 5.00 5.13 15.58
N ALA A 102 4.50 6.36 15.64
CA ALA A 102 4.05 7.14 14.48
C ALA A 102 4.68 8.53 14.54
N ILE A 103 5.52 8.84 13.56
CA ILE A 103 6.30 10.08 13.50
C ILE A 103 5.87 10.84 12.26
N HIS A 104 5.43 12.08 12.46
CA HIS A 104 5.19 12.98 11.34
C HIS A 104 6.48 13.69 10.93
N LEU A 105 6.84 13.56 9.65
CA LEU A 105 8.03 14.14 9.04
C LEU A 105 7.62 15.12 7.96
N THR A 106 8.43 16.16 7.76
CA THR A 106 8.42 16.90 6.50
C THR A 106 8.95 16.02 5.37
N ARG A 107 8.60 16.33 4.12
CA ARG A 107 9.13 15.61 2.95
C ARG A 107 10.67 15.64 2.88
N ALA A 108 11.29 16.72 3.36
CA ALA A 108 12.76 16.81 3.42
C ALA A 108 13.36 15.82 4.43
N GLU A 109 12.78 15.74 5.63
CA GLU A 109 13.19 14.79 6.67
C GLU A 109 12.97 13.35 6.24
N ALA A 110 11.83 13.03 5.61
CA ALA A 110 11.54 11.71 5.08
C ALA A 110 12.56 11.27 4.01
N ARG A 111 12.92 12.16 3.07
CA ARG A 111 13.97 11.90 2.08
C ARG A 111 15.33 11.65 2.72
N GLN A 112 15.70 12.45 3.72
CA GLN A 112 16.95 12.27 4.46
C GLN A 112 16.97 10.92 5.20
N TRP A 113 15.86 10.56 5.83
CA TRP A 113 15.72 9.29 6.54
C TRP A 113 15.82 8.08 5.59
N LEU A 114 15.18 8.12 4.41
CA LEU A 114 15.30 7.09 3.37
C LEU A 114 16.73 6.99 2.81
N ALA A 115 17.38 8.14 2.56
CA ALA A 115 18.75 8.18 2.05
C ALA A 115 19.74 7.54 3.03
N ALA A 116 19.57 7.77 4.33
CA ALA A 116 20.40 7.17 5.37
C ALA A 116 20.28 5.64 5.45
N GLN A 117 19.20 5.06 4.92
CA GLN A 117 18.97 3.61 4.90
C GLN A 117 19.41 2.93 3.61
N THR A 118 19.69 3.70 2.56
CA THR A 118 20.01 3.15 1.25
C THR A 118 21.52 3.00 1.12
N THR A 119 22.02 1.77 1.18
CA THR A 119 23.47 1.47 1.09
C THR A 119 23.97 1.30 -0.35
N THR A 120 23.08 1.11 -1.31
CA THR A 120 23.43 0.81 -2.72
C THR A 120 22.56 1.59 -3.70
N GLY A 121 23.16 2.04 -4.80
CA GLY A 121 22.39 2.58 -5.93
C GLY A 121 21.45 1.53 -6.52
N HIS A 122 20.22 1.93 -6.85
CA HIS A 122 19.22 1.10 -7.51
C HIS A 122 18.88 1.70 -8.88
N ARG A 123 18.78 0.85 -9.92
CA ARG A 123 18.36 1.26 -11.27
C ARG A 123 17.12 0.47 -11.68
N ILE A 124 16.13 1.18 -12.22
CA ILE A 124 14.94 0.59 -12.82
C ILE A 124 15.22 0.42 -14.31
N ASP A 125 15.21 -0.83 -14.79
CA ASP A 125 15.38 -1.19 -16.20
C ASP A 125 14.19 -2.03 -16.69
N ALA A 126 14.02 -2.12 -18.02
CA ALA A 126 13.10 -3.05 -18.68
C ALA A 126 11.61 -2.96 -18.26
N LEU A 127 11.05 -1.75 -18.21
CA LEU A 127 9.59 -1.55 -18.09
C LEU A 127 8.88 -2.22 -19.26
N HIS A 128 7.94 -3.12 -18.96
CA HIS A 128 7.04 -3.70 -19.94
C HIS A 128 5.59 -3.66 -19.42
N PRO A 129 4.61 -3.31 -20.28
CA PRO A 129 3.20 -3.37 -19.91
C PRO A 129 2.81 -4.79 -19.47
N SER A 130 1.92 -4.91 -18.47
CA SER A 130 1.42 -6.23 -18.05
C SER A 130 0.39 -6.84 -19.01
N VAL A 131 -0.13 -6.02 -19.93
CA VAL A 131 -1.09 -6.36 -20.97
C VAL A 131 -0.56 -5.81 -22.29
N ASP A 132 -0.55 -6.63 -23.34
CA ASP A 132 -0.17 -6.17 -24.67
C ASP A 132 -1.25 -5.26 -25.29
N LEU A 133 -0.87 -4.50 -26.31
CA LEU A 133 -1.75 -3.51 -26.93
C LEU A 133 -3.03 -4.14 -27.53
N ALA A 134 -2.94 -5.35 -28.09
CA ALA A 134 -4.10 -5.99 -28.72
C ALA A 134 -5.12 -6.46 -27.66
N SER A 135 -4.64 -7.02 -26.55
CA SER A 135 -5.47 -7.38 -25.40
C SER A 135 -6.14 -6.15 -24.76
N TYR A 136 -5.40 -5.04 -24.65
CA TYR A 136 -5.96 -3.76 -24.18
C TYR A 136 -7.07 -3.22 -25.10
N LEU A 137 -6.84 -3.22 -26.42
CA LEU A 137 -7.84 -2.75 -27.39
C LEU A 137 -9.11 -3.61 -27.36
N THR A 138 -8.97 -4.93 -27.18
CA THR A 138 -10.11 -5.84 -27.05
C THR A 138 -10.96 -5.55 -25.81
N ALA A 139 -10.31 -5.31 -24.66
CA ALA A 139 -10.99 -4.91 -23.43
C ALA A 139 -11.68 -3.55 -23.58
N PHE A 140 -11.00 -2.59 -24.21
CA PHE A 140 -11.53 -1.26 -24.50
C PHE A 140 -12.78 -1.31 -25.40
N GLU A 141 -12.75 -2.10 -26.48
CA GLU A 141 -13.90 -2.27 -27.37
C GLU A 141 -15.09 -2.92 -26.66
N THR A 142 -14.84 -3.86 -25.76
CA THR A 142 -15.88 -4.49 -24.95
C THR A 142 -16.58 -3.46 -24.05
N VAL A 143 -15.82 -2.61 -23.38
CA VAL A 143 -16.36 -1.50 -22.58
C VAL A 143 -17.14 -0.51 -23.44
N ARG A 144 -16.58 -0.10 -24.58
CA ARG A 144 -17.23 0.81 -25.53
C ARG A 144 -18.58 0.26 -26.05
N ARG A 145 -18.67 -1.06 -26.25
CA ARG A 145 -19.92 -1.74 -26.66
C ARG A 145 -20.97 -1.70 -25.56
N ILE A 146 -20.58 -1.92 -24.30
CA ILE A 146 -21.49 -1.85 -23.14
C ILE A 146 -22.11 -0.45 -23.04
N TYR A 147 -21.31 0.61 -23.20
CA TYR A 147 -21.81 1.99 -23.21
C TYR A 147 -22.77 2.29 -24.36
N ARG A 148 -22.48 1.82 -25.59
CA ARG A 148 -23.37 2.03 -26.74
C ARG A 148 -24.75 1.39 -26.57
N CYS A 149 -24.83 0.26 -25.87
CA CYS A 149 -26.07 -0.51 -25.72
C CYS A 149 -26.92 -0.12 -24.50
N ARG A 150 -26.41 0.66 -23.53
CA ARG A 150 -27.18 1.08 -22.33
C ARG A 150 -27.33 2.60 -22.27
N ARG A 151 -28.54 3.11 -22.59
CA ARG A 151 -28.85 4.56 -22.66
C ARG A 151 -29.11 5.25 -21.30
N ARG A 152 -29.01 4.56 -20.16
CA ARG A 152 -29.10 5.15 -18.80
C ARG A 152 -28.43 4.24 -17.76
N VAL A 153 -27.17 4.52 -17.40
CA VAL A 153 -26.62 4.29 -16.06
C VAL A 153 -25.55 5.36 -15.82
N SER A 154 -25.59 6.01 -14.67
CA SER A 154 -24.60 6.97 -14.19
C SER A 154 -23.40 6.23 -13.57
N ASP A 155 -22.73 5.36 -14.33
CA ASP A 155 -21.51 4.68 -13.88
C ASP A 155 -20.45 4.81 -14.96
N GLN A 156 -19.30 5.39 -14.60
CA GLN A 156 -18.10 5.45 -15.43
C GLN A 156 -17.18 4.28 -15.00
N PRO A 157 -17.15 3.12 -15.69
CA PRO A 157 -16.13 2.11 -15.43
C PRO A 157 -14.72 2.66 -15.64
N GLU A 158 -13.90 2.60 -14.58
CA GLU A 158 -12.46 2.79 -14.65
C GLU A 158 -11.81 1.52 -15.18
N LEU A 159 -11.19 1.61 -16.36
CA LEU A 159 -10.31 0.55 -16.86
C LEU A 159 -8.91 0.75 -16.27
N GLN A 160 -8.45 -0.19 -15.46
CA GLN A 160 -7.10 -0.18 -14.90
C GLN A 160 -6.20 -1.16 -15.67
N THR A 161 -5.07 -0.67 -16.17
CA THR A 161 -3.99 -1.50 -16.73
C THR A 161 -2.84 -1.51 -15.74
N ALA A 162 -2.53 -2.66 -15.15
CA ALA A 162 -1.37 -2.79 -14.27
C ALA A 162 -0.07 -2.70 -15.09
N LEU A 163 0.99 -2.14 -14.50
CA LEU A 163 2.35 -2.26 -15.02
C LEU A 163 3.10 -3.31 -14.19
N ARG A 164 3.80 -4.24 -14.83
CA ARG A 164 4.72 -5.15 -14.15
C ARG A 164 6.14 -4.61 -14.28
N VAL A 165 6.82 -4.45 -13.16
CA VAL A 165 8.21 -4.01 -13.11
C VAL A 165 9.05 -5.13 -12.52
N GLN A 166 10.17 -5.45 -13.16
CA GLN A 166 11.18 -6.34 -12.59
C GLN A 166 12.27 -5.51 -11.90
N TRP A 167 12.51 -5.77 -10.62
CA TRP A 167 13.56 -5.10 -9.85
C TRP A 167 14.87 -5.90 -9.90
N ARG A 168 16.01 -5.24 -10.13
CA ARG A 168 17.35 -5.82 -9.93
C ARG A 168 18.22 -4.84 -9.13
N SER A 169 18.74 -5.28 -7.99
CA SER A 169 19.75 -4.52 -7.25
C SER A 169 21.12 -4.72 -7.91
N SER A 170 21.79 -3.64 -8.31
CA SER A 170 23.20 -3.72 -8.70
C SER A 170 24.06 -4.05 -7.48
N ARG A 171 24.87 -5.12 -7.57
CA ARG A 171 25.97 -5.33 -6.62
C ARG A 171 26.93 -4.14 -6.75
N PRO A 172 27.54 -3.66 -5.65
CA PRO A 172 28.57 -2.64 -5.74
C PRO A 172 29.70 -3.15 -6.64
N LEU A 173 30.12 -2.33 -7.60
CA LEU A 173 31.37 -2.52 -8.32
C LEU A 173 32.49 -2.28 -7.30
N SER A 174 33.27 -3.33 -7.05
CA SER A 174 34.47 -3.32 -6.22
C SER A 174 35.54 -2.36 -6.73
#